data_AF-A0A327W383-F1
#
_entry.id   AF-A0A327W383-F1
#
_cell.length_a   1.000
_cell.length_b   1.000
_cell.length_c   1.000
_cell.angle_alpha   90.00
_cell.angle_beta   90.00
_cell.angle_gamma   90.00
#
_symmetry.space_group_name_H-M   'P 1'
#
loop_
_entity.id
_entity.type
_entity.pdbx_description
1 polymer ?
#
loop_
_entity_poly.entity_id
_entity_poly.type
_entity_poly.pdbx_seq_one_letter_code
_entity_poly.pdbx_strand_id
1 'polypeptide(L)'
;MGGMDDQQPKDRVARIQDEWRRERPELDVTPQGVIGRLHRLADRLGEELRLVYGRYGLSEGEFDVLCALRRAGEPYERAPGELAAHTMVTTGAMTKRIDRLEKAGLVTRRRSADDQRGRIVALTGPGQDLIDRAFTEHMHNERRLVDLLTAAEAASLETLLTSWLAHLEPSRPADGRP
;
A
#
# COMPACT_ATOMS: atom_id res chain seq x y z
N MET A 1 14.10 -45.42 -3.98
CA MET A 1 14.22 -44.25 -4.88
C MET A 1 13.73 -43.06 -4.09
N GLY A 2 14.55 -42.42 -3.26
CA GLY A 2 15.63 -41.52 -3.70
C GLY A 2 15.03 -40.12 -3.86
N GLY A 3 14.47 -39.57 -2.77
CA GLY A 3 13.96 -38.21 -2.77
C GLY A 3 15.14 -37.27 -2.97
N MET A 4 15.19 -36.60 -4.12
CA MET A 4 16.00 -35.40 -4.30
C MET A 4 15.53 -34.42 -3.23
N ASP A 5 16.32 -34.34 -2.17
CA ASP A 5 16.33 -33.24 -1.23
C ASP A 5 16.72 -32.02 -2.08
N ASP A 6 15.71 -31.38 -2.67
CA ASP A 6 15.84 -30.20 -3.52
C ASP A 6 16.22 -29.07 -2.55
N GLN A 7 17.49 -29.05 -2.15
CA GLN A 7 18.05 -28.02 -1.29
C GLN A 7 18.05 -26.72 -2.07
N GLN A 8 16.89 -26.06 -2.04
CA GLN A 8 16.72 -24.70 -2.53
C GLN A 8 17.87 -23.87 -1.95
N PRO A 9 18.67 -23.20 -2.80
CA PRO A 9 19.82 -22.45 -2.33
C PRO A 9 19.37 -21.45 -1.26
N LYS A 10 20.09 -21.42 -0.13
CA LYS A 10 19.80 -20.51 0.99
C LYS A 10 19.56 -19.10 0.47
N ASP A 11 18.41 -18.52 0.79
CA ASP A 11 18.13 -17.14 0.45
C ASP A 11 19.07 -16.17 1.18
N ARG A 12 19.01 -14.88 0.80
CA ARG A 12 19.88 -13.86 1.37
C ARG A 12 19.73 -13.69 2.88
N VAL A 13 18.52 -13.86 3.42
CA VAL A 13 18.26 -13.72 4.87
C VAL A 13 18.87 -14.89 5.62
N ALA A 14 18.74 -16.11 5.11
CA ALA A 14 19.38 -17.28 5.69
C ALA A 14 20.91 -17.13 5.78
N ARG A 15 21.55 -16.57 4.75
CA ARG A 15 22.99 -16.27 4.77
C ARG A 15 23.36 -15.23 5.82
N ILE A 16 22.58 -14.16 5.95
CA ILE A 16 22.77 -13.13 6.99
C ILE A 16 22.61 -13.73 8.40
N GLN A 17 21.65 -14.64 8.60
CA GLN A 17 21.49 -15.32 9.89
C GLN A 17 22.68 -16.22 10.22
N ASP A 18 23.25 -16.91 9.23
CA ASP A 18 24.46 -17.73 9.43
C ASP A 18 25.67 -16.87 9.82
N GLU A 19 25.83 -15.70 9.20
CA GLU A 19 26.86 -14.72 9.55
C GLU A 19 26.70 -14.23 11.00
N TRP A 20 25.50 -13.84 11.40
CA TRP A 20 25.27 -13.40 12.79
C TRP A 20 25.44 -14.52 13.81
N ARG A 21 25.03 -15.75 13.51
CA ARG A 21 25.29 -16.90 14.40
C ARG A 21 26.78 -17.16 14.61
N ARG A 22 27.60 -16.86 13.60
CA ARG A 22 29.06 -16.97 13.71
C ARG A 22 29.65 -15.85 14.56
N GLU A 23 29.25 -14.60 14.31
CA GLU A 23 29.85 -13.43 14.97
C GLU A 23 29.27 -13.15 16.38
N ARG A 24 28.01 -13.50 16.62
CA ARG A 24 27.25 -13.24 17.86
C ARG A 24 26.44 -14.47 18.28
N PRO A 25 27.10 -15.60 18.61
CA PRO A 25 26.42 -16.87 18.89
C PRO A 25 25.50 -16.82 20.12
N GLU A 26 25.63 -15.81 20.98
CA GLU A 26 24.79 -15.62 22.16
C GLU A 26 23.43 -14.96 21.85
N LEU A 27 23.23 -14.42 20.64
CA LEU A 27 21.97 -13.78 20.24
C LEU A 27 21.06 -14.76 19.49
N ASP A 28 19.77 -14.75 19.82
CA ASP A 28 18.75 -15.39 18.98
C ASP A 28 18.46 -14.53 17.74
N VAL A 29 18.88 -15.03 16.57
CA VAL A 29 18.70 -14.38 15.28
C VAL A 29 17.48 -14.88 14.50
N THR A 30 16.68 -15.77 15.09
CA THR A 30 15.46 -16.28 14.45
C THR A 30 14.47 -15.18 14.03
N PRO A 31 14.30 -14.04 14.75
CA PRO A 31 13.40 -12.96 14.32
C PRO A 31 13.76 -12.35 12.96
N GLN A 32 15.06 -12.35 12.59
CA GLN A 32 15.49 -11.89 11.27
C GLN A 32 14.89 -12.72 10.14
N GLY A 33 14.55 -13.98 10.41
CA GLY A 33 13.96 -14.87 9.44
C GLY A 33 12.60 -14.39 8.95
N VAL A 34 11.81 -13.79 9.84
CA VAL A 34 10.50 -13.22 9.53
C VAL A 34 10.65 -11.77 9.07
N ILE A 35 11.24 -10.91 9.92
CA ILE A 35 11.33 -9.45 9.66
C ILE A 35 12.15 -9.16 8.41
N GLY A 36 13.29 -9.84 8.24
CA GLY A 36 14.17 -9.64 7.09
C GLY A 36 13.54 -10.08 5.78
N ARG A 37 12.78 -11.18 5.76
CA ARG A 37 12.06 -11.63 4.56
C ARG A 37 10.88 -10.73 4.26
N LEU A 38 10.14 -10.31 5.28
CA LEU A 38 9.01 -9.39 5.14
C LEU A 38 9.44 -8.06 4.51
N HIS A 39 10.50 -7.42 5.02
CA HIS A 39 11.02 -6.17 4.42
C HIS A 39 11.41 -6.36 2.95
N ARG A 40 12.16 -7.42 2.64
CA ARG A 40 12.60 -7.67 1.26
C ARG A 40 11.45 -7.96 0.31
N LEU A 41 10.44 -8.70 0.79
CA LEU A 41 9.24 -8.97 0.02
C LEU A 41 8.43 -7.69 -0.19
N ALA A 42 8.24 -6.88 0.85
CA ALA A 42 7.54 -5.60 0.77
C ALA A 42 8.22 -4.64 -0.22
N ASP A 43 9.55 -4.54 -0.21
CA ASP A 43 10.30 -3.75 -1.18
C ASP A 43 10.03 -4.23 -2.61
N ARG A 44 10.11 -5.54 -2.84
CA ARG A 44 9.91 -6.13 -4.17
C ARG A 44 8.48 -5.99 -4.66
N LEU A 45 7.49 -6.23 -3.81
CA LEU A 45 6.09 -6.00 -4.14
C LEU A 45 5.87 -4.52 -4.46
N GLY A 46 6.40 -3.61 -3.65
CA GLY A 46 6.33 -2.17 -3.89
C GLY A 46 6.88 -1.76 -5.27
N GLU A 47 8.00 -2.34 -5.72
CA GLU A 47 8.51 -2.14 -7.08
C GLU A 47 7.50 -2.57 -8.15
N GLU A 48 6.93 -3.78 -8.03
CA GLU A 48 5.97 -4.33 -8.97
C GLU A 48 4.67 -3.51 -9.02
N LEU A 49 4.20 -3.00 -7.88
CA LEU A 49 3.04 -2.11 -7.82
C LEU A 49 3.34 -0.75 -8.46
N ARG A 50 4.54 -0.18 -8.20
CA ARG A 50 4.99 1.10 -8.78
C ARG A 50 5.02 1.12 -10.29
N LEU A 51 5.39 0.00 -10.90
CA LEU A 51 5.37 -0.14 -12.35
C LEU A 51 3.97 0.07 -12.93
N VAL A 52 2.91 -0.35 -12.24
CA VAL A 52 1.55 -0.26 -12.77
C VAL A 52 1.09 1.18 -12.88
N TYR A 53 0.98 1.91 -11.76
CA TYR A 53 0.50 3.29 -11.79
C TYR A 53 1.50 4.25 -12.44
N GLY A 54 2.79 3.91 -12.47
CA GLY A 54 3.80 4.61 -13.26
C GLY A 54 3.49 4.65 -14.76
N ARG A 55 2.89 3.58 -15.33
CA ARG A 55 2.43 3.57 -16.74
C ARG A 55 1.31 4.57 -17.02
N TYR A 56 0.58 4.98 -15.99
CA TYR A 56 -0.47 6.00 -16.06
C TYR A 56 0.06 7.41 -15.73
N GLY A 57 1.37 7.57 -15.55
CA GLY A 57 1.98 8.85 -15.18
C GLY A 57 1.72 9.28 -13.74
N LEU A 58 1.31 8.35 -12.87
CA LEU A 58 1.03 8.61 -11.46
C LEU A 58 2.19 8.16 -10.58
N SER A 59 2.46 8.92 -9.54
CA SER A 59 3.17 8.39 -8.36
C SER A 59 2.24 7.57 -7.47
N GLU A 60 2.82 6.73 -6.60
CA GLU A 60 2.09 5.94 -5.59
C GLU A 60 1.06 6.77 -4.83
N GLY A 61 1.51 7.93 -4.38
CA GLY A 61 0.68 8.84 -3.63
C GLY A 61 -0.43 9.53 -4.41
N GLU A 62 -0.24 9.75 -5.72
CA GLU A 62 -1.27 10.32 -6.59
C GLU A 62 -2.31 9.25 -6.92
N PHE A 63 -1.87 8.01 -7.17
CA PHE A 63 -2.73 6.85 -7.32
C PHE A 63 -3.61 6.64 -6.08
N ASP A 64 -3.02 6.67 -4.88
CA ASP A 64 -3.76 6.52 -3.62
C ASP A 64 -4.85 7.58 -3.44
N VAL A 65 -4.55 8.85 -3.79
CA VAL A 65 -5.53 9.94 -3.71
C VAL A 65 -6.70 9.71 -4.66
N LEU A 66 -6.44 9.33 -5.90
CA LEU A 66 -7.49 9.04 -6.87
C LEU A 66 -8.32 7.82 -6.44
N CYS A 67 -7.68 6.77 -5.94
CA CYS A 67 -8.35 5.60 -5.34
C CYS A 67 -9.25 6.00 -4.16
N ALA A 68 -8.74 6.83 -3.25
CA ALA A 68 -9.48 7.31 -2.08
C ALA A 68 -10.72 8.14 -2.47
N LEU A 69 -10.60 9.00 -3.47
CA LEU A 69 -11.75 9.75 -4.02
C LEU A 69 -12.74 8.80 -4.71
N ARG A 70 -12.24 7.87 -5.53
CA ARG A 70 -13.07 6.94 -6.30
C ARG A 70 -13.91 6.03 -5.40
N ARG A 71 -13.30 5.50 -4.34
CA ARG A 71 -13.96 4.61 -3.36
C ARG A 71 -14.79 5.35 -2.32
N ALA A 72 -14.78 6.68 -2.32
CA ALA A 72 -15.69 7.47 -1.49
C ALA A 72 -17.16 7.35 -1.95
N GLY A 73 -17.39 6.86 -3.18
CA GLY A 73 -18.72 6.87 -3.81
C GLY A 73 -19.08 8.26 -4.34
N GLU A 74 -20.17 8.36 -5.11
CA GLU A 74 -20.63 9.65 -5.62
C GLU A 74 -20.89 10.65 -4.48
N PRO A 75 -20.46 11.93 -4.62
CA PRO A 75 -19.97 12.58 -5.84
C PRO A 75 -18.44 12.51 -6.06
N TYR A 76 -17.77 11.48 -5.52
CA TYR A 76 -16.34 11.21 -5.64
C TYR A 76 -15.45 12.30 -5.08
N GLU A 77 -15.80 12.77 -3.89
CA GLU A 77 -15.13 13.89 -3.24
C GLU A 77 -14.76 13.62 -1.78
N ARG A 78 -13.65 14.22 -1.34
CA ARG A 78 -13.14 14.14 0.03
C ARG A 78 -12.49 15.46 0.44
N ALA A 79 -12.54 15.76 1.73
CA ALA A 79 -11.70 16.82 2.28
C ALA A 79 -10.22 16.37 2.30
N PRO A 80 -9.24 17.28 2.11
CA PRO A 80 -7.81 16.95 2.19
C PRO A 80 -7.39 16.29 3.50
N GLY A 81 -8.03 16.63 4.62
CA GLY A 81 -7.78 15.98 5.91
C GLY A 81 -8.20 14.51 5.92
N GLU A 82 -9.32 14.18 5.26
CA GLU A 82 -9.76 12.80 5.09
C GLU A 82 -8.84 12.04 4.14
N LEU A 83 -8.39 12.66 3.04
CA LEU A 83 -7.40 12.06 2.14
C LEU A 83 -6.09 11.76 2.87
N ALA A 84 -5.64 12.64 3.76
CA ALA A 84 -4.45 12.40 4.58
C ALA A 84 -4.65 11.23 5.57
N ALA A 85 -5.85 11.08 6.15
CA ALA A 85 -6.17 9.96 7.04
C ALA A 85 -6.33 8.61 6.31
N HIS A 86 -6.65 8.64 5.01
CA HIS A 86 -6.90 7.46 4.19
C HIS A 86 -5.74 7.07 3.28
N THR A 87 -4.60 7.75 3.41
CA THR A 87 -3.36 7.45 2.66
C THR A 87 -2.20 7.35 3.64
N MET A 88 -1.17 6.58 3.32
CA MET A 88 0.00 6.33 4.19
C MET A 88 0.95 7.55 4.28
N VAL A 89 0.44 8.77 4.20
CA VAL A 89 1.22 9.96 3.83
C VAL A 89 0.95 11.15 4.73
N THR A 90 2.02 11.89 5.03
CA THR A 90 1.95 13.13 5.81
C THR A 90 1.19 14.26 5.08
N THR A 91 0.50 15.11 5.83
CA THR A 91 -0.36 16.19 5.32
C THR A 91 0.36 17.17 4.36
N GLY A 92 1.66 17.42 4.54
CA GLY A 92 2.44 18.29 3.66
C GLY A 92 2.67 17.70 2.26
N ALA A 93 2.85 16.38 2.17
CA ALA A 93 2.97 15.69 0.88
C ALA A 93 1.61 15.60 0.15
N MET A 94 0.49 15.64 0.87
CA MET A 94 -0.86 15.63 0.30
C MET A 94 -1.15 16.85 -0.57
N THR A 95 -0.88 18.08 -0.09
CA THR A 95 -1.14 19.31 -0.86
C THR A 95 -0.43 19.30 -2.22
N LYS A 96 0.85 18.95 -2.24
CA LYS A 96 1.65 18.89 -3.48
C LYS A 96 1.12 17.88 -4.49
N ARG A 97 0.53 16.77 -4.02
CA ARG A 97 -0.09 15.75 -4.88
C ARG A 97 -1.39 16.26 -5.48
N ILE A 98 -2.24 16.87 -4.66
CA ILE A 98 -3.48 17.47 -5.14
C ILE A 98 -3.18 18.57 -6.17
N ASP A 99 -2.14 19.40 -5.94
CA ASP A 99 -1.69 20.40 -6.91
C ASP A 99 -1.31 19.78 -8.27
N ARG A 100 -0.61 18.65 -8.26
CA ARG A 100 -0.22 17.94 -9.48
C ARG A 100 -1.41 17.31 -10.20
N LEU A 101 -2.30 16.66 -9.45
CA LEU A 101 -3.51 16.05 -9.99
C LEU A 101 -4.44 17.10 -10.59
N GLU A 102 -4.59 18.26 -9.94
CA GLU A 102 -5.41 19.36 -10.46
C GLU A 102 -4.78 19.96 -11.72
N LYS A 103 -3.46 20.16 -11.73
CA LYS A 103 -2.73 20.61 -12.92
C LYS A 103 -2.84 19.62 -14.09
N ALA A 104 -2.92 18.33 -13.79
CA ALA A 104 -3.16 17.26 -14.77
C ALA A 104 -4.64 17.15 -15.20
N GLY A 105 -5.54 17.94 -14.61
CA GLY A 105 -6.97 17.92 -14.92
C GLY A 105 -7.72 16.70 -14.37
N LEU A 106 -7.13 15.95 -13.43
CA LEU A 106 -7.70 14.72 -12.87
C LEU A 106 -8.58 14.97 -11.63
N VAL A 107 -8.38 16.11 -10.96
CA VAL A 107 -9.21 16.55 -9.84
C VAL A 107 -9.53 18.03 -9.93
N THR A 108 -10.53 18.47 -9.18
CA THR A 108 -10.84 19.89 -8.96
C THR A 108 -10.83 20.20 -7.47
N ARG A 109 -10.56 21.47 -7.13
CA ARG A 109 -10.75 22.00 -5.77
C ARG A 109 -11.85 23.06 -5.73
N ARG A 110 -12.84 22.83 -4.87
CA ARG A 110 -13.91 23.79 -4.59
C ARG A 110 -13.98 24.14 -3.10
N ARG A 111 -14.54 25.30 -2.75
CA ARG A 111 -14.91 25.58 -1.37
C ARG A 111 -16.14 24.74 -1.01
N SER A 112 -16.14 24.15 0.18
CA SER A 112 -17.33 23.49 0.72
C SER A 112 -18.46 24.51 0.86
N ALA A 113 -19.69 24.09 0.59
CA ALA A 113 -20.87 24.93 0.78
C ALA A 113 -21.20 25.10 2.28
N ASP A 114 -20.85 24.12 3.11
CA ASP A 114 -21.22 24.05 4.52
C ASP A 114 -20.18 24.63 5.48
N ASP A 115 -18.93 24.75 5.04
CA ASP A 115 -17.84 25.34 5.83
C ASP A 115 -16.95 26.20 4.93
N GLN A 116 -16.98 27.51 5.16
CA GLN A 116 -16.18 28.50 4.44
C GLN A 116 -14.66 28.27 4.60
N ARG A 117 -14.23 27.33 5.44
CA ARG A 117 -12.82 26.93 5.63
C ARG A 117 -12.43 25.62 4.95
N GLY A 118 -13.38 24.76 4.55
CA GLY A 118 -13.08 23.45 3.97
C GLY A 118 -12.89 23.50 2.45
N ARG A 119 -11.69 23.20 1.95
CA ARG A 119 -11.50 22.89 0.52
C ARG A 119 -11.91 21.43 0.31
N ILE A 120 -12.75 21.16 -0.70
CA ILE A 120 -13.11 19.82 -1.14
C ILE A 120 -12.33 19.49 -2.41
N VAL A 121 -11.83 18.26 -2.50
CA VAL A 121 -11.20 17.70 -3.70
C VAL A 121 -12.17 16.71 -4.32
N ALA A 122 -12.44 16.83 -5.62
CA ALA A 122 -13.35 15.94 -6.34
C ALA A 122 -12.69 15.40 -7.62
N LEU A 123 -13.00 14.15 -8.01
CA LEU A 123 -12.59 13.62 -9.32
C LEU A 123 -13.24 14.42 -10.46
N THR A 124 -12.49 14.59 -11.54
CA THR A 124 -13.07 14.96 -12.83
C THR A 124 -13.47 13.70 -13.60
N GLY A 125 -14.24 13.86 -14.70
CA GLY A 125 -14.49 12.75 -15.63
C GLY A 125 -13.20 12.07 -16.12
N PRO A 126 -12.20 12.82 -16.63
CA PRO A 126 -10.90 12.25 -16.98
C PRO A 126 -10.17 11.58 -15.82
N GLY A 127 -10.28 12.12 -14.60
CA GLY A 127 -9.74 11.52 -13.38
C GLY A 127 -10.36 10.17 -13.08
N GLN A 128 -11.69 10.08 -13.17
CA GLN A 128 -12.45 8.86 -12.98
C GLN A 128 -12.07 7.79 -14.04
N ASP A 129 -12.04 8.16 -15.32
CA ASP A 129 -11.67 7.24 -16.39
C ASP A 129 -10.24 6.70 -16.24
N LEU A 130 -9.31 7.57 -15.81
CA LEU A 130 -7.92 7.18 -15.61
C LEU A 130 -7.78 6.22 -14.43
N ILE A 131 -8.41 6.53 -13.29
CA ILE A 131 -8.28 5.69 -12.10
C ILE A 131 -8.98 4.35 -12.26
N ASP A 132 -10.11 4.27 -12.95
CA ASP A 132 -10.79 2.99 -13.18
C ASP A 132 -9.93 2.03 -14.01
N ARG A 133 -9.22 2.54 -15.03
CA ARG A 133 -8.24 1.74 -15.79
C ARG A 133 -7.03 1.35 -14.94
N ALA A 134 -6.44 2.32 -14.22
CA ALA A 134 -5.24 2.09 -13.43
C ALA A 134 -5.49 1.09 -12.28
N PHE A 135 -6.64 1.19 -11.62
CA PHE A 135 -7.04 0.30 -10.54
C PHE A 135 -7.31 -1.13 -11.05
N THR A 136 -7.95 -1.27 -12.21
CA THR A 136 -8.15 -2.58 -12.84
C THR A 136 -6.82 -3.30 -13.09
N GLU A 137 -5.86 -2.62 -13.71
CA GLU A 137 -4.52 -3.18 -13.93
C GLU A 137 -3.76 -3.46 -12.62
N HIS A 138 -3.96 -2.63 -11.60
CA HIS A 138 -3.36 -2.83 -10.30
C HIS A 138 -3.87 -4.13 -9.64
N MET A 139 -5.18 -4.38 -9.69
CA MET A 139 -5.79 -5.62 -9.19
C MET A 139 -5.35 -6.86 -9.98
N HIS A 140 -5.21 -6.77 -11.31
CA HIS A 140 -4.65 -7.86 -12.11
C HIS A 140 -3.19 -8.16 -11.74
N ASN A 141 -2.39 -7.12 -11.47
CA ASN A 141 -1.01 -7.30 -11.03
C ASN A 141 -0.91 -7.91 -9.64
N GLU A 142 -1.72 -7.44 -8.67
CA GLU A 142 -1.79 -8.06 -7.35
C GLU A 142 -2.21 -9.52 -7.42
N ARG A 143 -3.22 -9.84 -8.24
CA ARG A 143 -3.64 -11.22 -8.47
C ARG A 143 -2.48 -12.07 -8.97
N ARG A 144 -1.74 -11.60 -9.98
CA ARG A 144 -0.55 -12.30 -10.51
C ARG A 144 0.51 -12.55 -9.44
N LEU A 145 0.73 -11.59 -8.54
CA LEU A 145 1.72 -11.70 -7.47
C LEU A 145 1.28 -12.69 -6.38
N VAL A 146 0.00 -12.67 -6.01
CA VAL A 146 -0.58 -13.59 -5.02
C VAL A 146 -0.70 -15.01 -5.57
N ASP A 147 -0.94 -15.18 -6.87
CA ASP A 147 -0.99 -16.49 -7.55
C ASP A 147 0.37 -17.21 -7.60
N LEU A 148 1.46 -16.58 -7.15
CA LEU A 148 2.73 -17.25 -6.87
C LEU A 148 2.65 -18.13 -5.61
N LEU A 149 1.61 -17.96 -4.80
CA LEU A 149 1.27 -18.78 -3.64
C LEU A 149 0.10 -19.70 -4.01
N THR A 150 0.00 -20.85 -3.35
CA THR A 150 -1.25 -21.61 -3.35
C THR A 150 -2.33 -20.83 -2.59
N ALA A 151 -3.60 -21.15 -2.87
CA ALA A 151 -4.73 -20.52 -2.19
C ALA A 151 -4.69 -20.70 -0.65
N ALA A 152 -4.19 -21.84 -0.17
CA ALA A 152 -4.06 -22.12 1.26
C ALA A 152 -2.94 -21.29 1.91
N GLU A 153 -1.81 -21.11 1.22
CA GLU A 153 -0.71 -20.25 1.67
C GLU A 153 -1.13 -18.78 1.72
N ALA A 154 -1.81 -18.30 0.67
CA ALA A 154 -2.32 -16.92 0.61
C ALA A 154 -3.31 -16.63 1.76
N ALA A 155 -4.28 -17.52 2.00
CA ALA A 155 -5.25 -17.37 3.09
C ALA A 155 -4.59 -17.41 4.48
N SER A 156 -3.60 -18.28 4.66
CA SER A 156 -2.83 -18.36 5.90
C SER A 156 -2.01 -17.09 6.13
N LEU A 157 -1.38 -16.58 5.07
CA LEU A 157 -0.60 -15.34 5.12
C LEU A 157 -1.48 -14.13 5.44
N GLU A 158 -2.64 -14.00 4.78
CA GLU A 158 -3.62 -12.93 5.06
C GLU A 158 -4.04 -12.93 6.53
N THR A 159 -4.35 -14.11 7.08
CA THR A 159 -4.73 -14.27 8.49
C THR A 159 -3.61 -13.80 9.43
N LEU A 160 -2.38 -14.23 9.17
CA LEU A 160 -1.21 -13.87 9.98
C LEU A 160 -0.91 -12.37 9.92
N LEU A 161 -0.95 -11.78 8.72
CA LEU A 161 -0.72 -10.35 8.52
C LEU A 161 -1.80 -9.51 9.21
N THR A 162 -3.07 -9.90 9.08
CA THR A 162 -4.21 -9.21 9.72
C THR A 162 -4.06 -9.24 11.24
N SER A 163 -3.79 -10.41 11.80
CA SER A 163 -3.58 -10.55 13.25
C SER A 163 -2.39 -9.74 13.71
N TRP A 164 -1.24 -9.84 13.03
CA TRP A 164 -0.04 -9.13 13.44
C TRP A 164 -0.20 -7.60 13.36
N LEU A 165 -0.83 -7.09 12.29
CA LEU A 165 -1.09 -5.66 12.14
C LEU A 165 -1.99 -5.13 13.27
N ALA A 166 -3.04 -5.87 13.65
CA ALA A 166 -3.93 -5.50 14.74
C ALA A 166 -3.23 -5.37 16.11
N HIS A 167 -2.09 -6.03 16.31
CA HIS A 167 -1.28 -5.86 17.53
C HIS A 167 -0.40 -4.61 17.51
N LEU A 168 -0.13 -4.05 16.32
CA LEU A 168 0.78 -2.91 16.13
C LEU A 168 0.04 -1.60 15.92
N GLU A 169 -1.14 -1.64 15.29
CA GLU A 169 -1.97 -0.46 15.11
C GLU A 169 -2.77 -0.20 16.39
N PRO A 170 -2.55 0.94 17.07
CA PRO A 170 -3.38 1.30 18.21
C PRO A 170 -4.83 1.43 17.75
N SER A 171 -5.76 0.83 18.48
CA SER A 171 -7.19 1.07 18.26
C SER A 171 -7.44 2.56 18.36
N ARG A 172 -7.74 3.20 17.23
CA ARG A 172 -8.08 4.61 17.22
C ARG A 172 -9.32 4.76 18.10
N PRO A 173 -9.31 5.58 19.17
CA PRO A 173 -10.55 5.82 19.91
C PRO A 173 -11.59 6.29 18.90
N ALA A 174 -12.77 5.67 18.92
CA ALA A 174 -13.90 6.16 18.14
C ALA A 174 -14.04 7.64 18.49
N ASP A 175 -13.86 8.53 17.50
CA ASP A 175 -14.01 9.96 17.72
C ASP A 175 -15.41 10.19 18.25
N GLY A 176 -15.47 10.40 19.57
CA GLY A 176 -16.66 10.84 20.26
C GLY A 176 -17.01 12.19 19.67
N ARG A 177 -18.12 12.24 18.94
CA ARG A 177 -18.84 13.48 18.74
C ARG A 177 -20.15 13.36 19.53
N PRO A 178 -20.44 14.29 20.46
CA PRO A 178 -21.77 14.40 21.05
C PRO A 178 -22.82 14.78 20.01
#